data_AF-A0A7S1HNX2-F1
#
_entry.id   AF-A0A7S1HNX2-F1
#
_cell.length_a   1.000
_cell.length_b   1.000
_cell.length_c   1.000
_cell.angle_alpha   90.00
_cell.angle_beta   90.00
_cell.angle_gamma   90.00
#
_symmetry.space_group_name_H-M   'P 1'
#
loop_
_entity.id
_entity.type
_entity.pdbx_description
1 polymer ?
#
loop_
_entity_poly.entity_id
_entity_poly.type
_entity_poly.pdbx_seq_one_letter_code
_entity_poly.pdbx_strand_id
1 'polypeptide(L)'
;TLVGRGALGRLEPFLRGLGDEAKQQGRVSSDVYMGQQCLAAEIIGGLVRGMARWAPDDVAYGRSVVTEALGHVLRAPEIESAAIWASCLRFAIYHRHPSKTGWLLTFLFDAGLPPHGDTGASSVSACKRMMLLRHVVKELGWRGAPLQRQLAHDLLPFLTSPLAQTRTCVGS
;
A
#
# COMPACT_ATOMS: atom_id res chain seq x y z
N THR A 1 12.72 -21.23 -16.39
CA THR A 1 12.41 -19.80 -16.12
C THR A 1 12.36 -19.58 -14.62
N LEU A 2 13.52 -19.44 -13.97
CA LEU A 2 13.71 -19.35 -12.50
C LEU A 2 14.14 -17.94 -12.04
N VAL A 3 14.11 -16.96 -12.95
CA VAL A 3 14.76 -15.66 -12.76
C VAL A 3 14.06 -14.81 -11.69
N GLY A 4 12.73 -14.91 -11.59
CA GLY A 4 11.93 -14.10 -10.65
C GLY A 4 12.20 -14.44 -9.20
N ARG A 5 12.09 -15.73 -8.84
CA ARG A 5 12.25 -16.20 -7.46
C ARG A 5 13.68 -16.03 -6.93
N GLY A 6 14.69 -16.32 -7.75
CA GLY A 6 16.09 -16.16 -7.37
C GLY A 6 16.47 -14.69 -7.10
N ALA A 7 15.97 -13.75 -7.92
CA ALA A 7 16.17 -12.33 -7.69
C ALA A 7 15.38 -11.84 -6.45
N LEU A 8 14.14 -12.29 -6.29
CA LEU A 8 13.31 -11.92 -5.15
C LEU A 8 13.89 -12.40 -3.82
N GLY A 9 14.46 -13.61 -3.77
CA GLY A 9 15.11 -14.12 -2.55
C GLY A 9 16.29 -13.26 -2.06
N ARG A 10 16.93 -12.49 -2.94
CA ARG A 10 17.98 -11.52 -2.54
C ARG A 10 17.43 -10.20 -2.01
N LEU A 11 16.24 -9.82 -2.48
CA LEU A 11 15.57 -8.56 -2.12
C LEU A 11 14.66 -8.73 -0.90
N GLU A 12 14.19 -9.95 -0.64
CA GLU A 12 13.27 -10.25 0.46
C GLU A 12 13.78 -9.79 1.84
N PRO A 13 15.06 -9.99 2.23
CA PRO A 13 15.55 -9.51 3.52
C PRO A 13 15.44 -7.99 3.66
N PHE A 14 15.73 -7.25 2.58
CA PHE A 14 15.57 -5.80 2.55
C PHE A 14 14.10 -5.38 2.69
N LEU A 15 13.19 -6.02 1.93
CA LEU A 15 11.77 -5.69 1.98
C LEU A 15 11.11 -6.06 3.32
N ARG A 16 11.54 -7.14 3.97
CA ARG A 16 11.09 -7.50 5.33
C ARG A 16 11.61 -6.52 6.38
N GLY A 17 12.80 -5.94 6.16
CA GLY A 17 13.41 -4.93 7.03
C GLY A 17 12.60 -3.63 7.16
N LEU A 18 11.70 -3.33 6.20
CA LEU A 18 10.86 -2.11 6.23
C LEU A 18 10.04 -1.97 7.53
N GLY A 19 9.60 -3.09 8.11
CA GLY A 19 8.86 -3.07 9.38
C GLY A 19 9.70 -2.63 10.58
N ASP A 20 10.99 -2.91 10.55
CA ASP A 20 11.92 -2.51 11.61
C ASP A 20 12.44 -1.07 11.39
N GLU A 21 12.59 -0.64 10.14
CA GLU A 21 12.98 0.73 9.79
C GLU A 21 11.98 1.77 10.28
N ALA A 22 10.68 1.48 10.21
CA ALA A 22 9.64 2.37 10.75
C ALA A 22 9.82 2.65 12.27
N LYS A 23 10.40 1.71 13.02
CA LYS A 23 10.72 1.91 14.45
C LYS A 23 12.03 2.68 14.65
N GLN A 24 12.89 2.71 13.64
CA GLN A 24 14.22 3.32 13.67
C GLN A 24 14.29 4.70 13.01
N GLN A 25 13.19 5.22 12.44
CA GLN A 25 13.13 6.54 11.78
C GLN A 25 13.75 7.66 12.61
N GLY A 26 13.60 7.64 13.95
CA GLY A 26 14.21 8.64 14.85
C GLY A 26 15.72 8.48 15.10
N ARG A 27 16.37 7.45 14.57
CA ARG A 27 17.80 7.12 14.79
C ARG A 27 18.66 7.29 13.54
N VAL A 28 18.05 7.50 12.38
CA VAL A 28 18.72 7.59 11.08
C VAL A 28 18.40 8.97 10.47
N SER A 29 19.31 9.51 9.64
CA SER A 29 19.03 10.74 8.89
C SER A 29 17.77 10.58 8.03
N SER A 30 16.91 11.62 7.99
CA SER A 30 15.69 11.62 7.17
C SER A 30 15.98 11.33 5.70
N ASP A 31 17.08 11.85 5.13
CA ASP A 31 17.46 11.60 3.74
C ASP A 31 17.73 10.11 3.46
N VAL A 32 18.40 9.43 4.39
CA VAL A 32 18.71 8.00 4.26
C VAL A 32 17.42 7.18 4.35
N TYR A 33 16.56 7.50 5.32
CA TYR A 33 15.25 6.87 5.46
C TYR A 33 14.41 7.04 4.19
N MET A 34 14.30 8.27 3.67
CA MET A 34 13.53 8.55 2.46
C MET A 34 14.13 7.87 1.23
N GLY A 35 15.47 7.79 1.13
CA GLY A 35 16.15 7.02 0.09
C GLY A 35 15.81 5.53 0.12
N GLN A 36 15.75 4.92 1.31
CA GLN A 36 15.34 3.52 1.47
C GLN A 36 13.88 3.30 1.07
N GLN A 37 12.98 4.21 1.47
CA GLN A 37 11.57 4.13 1.10
C GLN A 37 11.37 4.26 -0.42
N CYS A 38 12.11 5.16 -1.08
CA CYS A 38 12.13 5.28 -2.55
C CYS A 38 12.57 3.96 -3.21
N LEU A 39 13.71 3.41 -2.80
CA LEU A 39 14.24 2.17 -3.34
C LEU A 39 13.25 1.01 -3.18
N ALA A 40 12.68 0.86 -1.98
CA ALA A 40 11.70 -0.17 -1.70
C ALA A 40 10.44 -0.02 -2.55
N ALA A 41 9.93 1.21 -2.69
CA ALA A 41 8.77 1.50 -3.51
C ALA A 41 9.02 1.20 -5.01
N GLU A 42 10.19 1.53 -5.54
CA GLU A 42 10.58 1.20 -6.91
C GLU A 42 10.67 -0.31 -7.14
N ILE A 43 11.31 -1.04 -6.22
CA ILE A 43 11.40 -2.50 -6.25
C ILE A 43 9.98 -3.12 -6.26
N ILE A 44 9.11 -2.70 -5.33
CA ILE A 44 7.75 -3.22 -5.23
C ILE A 44 6.93 -2.90 -6.48
N GLY A 45 6.99 -1.67 -6.99
CA GLY A 45 6.30 -1.26 -8.21
C GLY A 45 6.76 -2.09 -9.43
N GLY A 46 8.07 -2.32 -9.54
CA GLY A 46 8.66 -3.18 -10.56
C GLY A 46 8.24 -4.64 -10.43
N LEU A 47 8.25 -5.20 -9.22
CA LEU A 47 7.83 -6.57 -8.93
C LEU A 47 6.36 -6.79 -9.29
N VAL A 48 5.45 -5.92 -8.82
CA VAL A 48 4.01 -6.02 -9.14
C VAL A 48 3.78 -6.03 -10.65
N ARG A 49 4.56 -5.22 -11.40
CA ARG A 49 4.47 -5.20 -12.85
C ARG A 49 5.06 -6.43 -13.52
N GLY A 50 6.23 -6.88 -13.06
CA GLY A 50 6.99 -8.00 -13.60
C GLY A 50 6.38 -9.37 -13.36
N MET A 51 5.69 -9.55 -12.21
CA MET A 51 5.04 -10.81 -11.83
C MET A 51 4.02 -11.33 -12.85
N ALA A 52 3.49 -10.49 -13.74
CA ALA A 52 2.54 -10.92 -14.77
C ALA A 52 3.10 -11.98 -15.75
N ARG A 53 4.43 -12.14 -15.81
CA ARG A 53 5.12 -13.10 -16.68
C ARG A 53 5.74 -14.29 -15.93
N TRP A 54 5.54 -14.37 -14.62
CA TRP A 54 6.14 -15.41 -13.79
C TRP A 54 5.31 -16.70 -13.83
N ALA A 55 5.93 -17.81 -13.43
CA ALA A 55 5.21 -19.06 -13.21
C ALA A 55 4.21 -18.91 -12.04
N PRO A 56 3.10 -19.65 -12.01
CA PRO A 56 2.07 -19.52 -10.97
C PRO A 56 2.60 -19.58 -9.53
N ASP A 57 3.52 -20.51 -9.25
CA ASP A 57 4.12 -20.67 -7.91
C ASP A 57 4.98 -19.45 -7.52
N ASP A 58 5.75 -18.93 -8.48
CA ASP A 58 6.56 -17.72 -8.28
C ASP A 58 5.67 -16.49 -8.11
N VAL A 59 4.52 -16.43 -8.79
CA VAL A 59 3.52 -15.36 -8.59
C VAL A 59 2.95 -15.41 -7.18
N ALA A 60 2.60 -16.59 -6.67
CA ALA A 60 2.05 -16.72 -5.32
C ALA A 60 3.05 -16.23 -4.26
N TYR A 61 4.31 -16.65 -4.37
CA TYR A 61 5.38 -16.20 -3.48
C TYR A 61 5.71 -14.71 -3.65
N GLY A 62 5.77 -14.19 -4.89
CA GLY A 62 5.97 -12.76 -5.12
C GLY A 62 4.85 -11.90 -4.53
N ARG A 63 3.60 -12.37 -4.64
CA ARG A 63 2.45 -11.70 -4.01
C ARG A 63 2.58 -11.70 -2.49
N SER A 64 2.96 -12.80 -1.86
CA SER A 64 3.10 -12.84 -0.39
C SER A 64 4.15 -11.85 0.11
N VAL A 65 5.30 -11.77 -0.56
CA VAL A 65 6.36 -10.80 -0.21
C VAL A 65 5.86 -9.36 -0.37
N VAL A 66 5.17 -9.05 -1.48
CA VAL A 66 4.62 -7.70 -1.69
C VAL A 66 3.53 -7.35 -0.68
N THR A 67 2.60 -8.26 -0.38
CA THR A 67 1.54 -8.01 0.62
C THR A 67 2.13 -7.81 2.01
N GLU A 68 3.18 -8.54 2.37
CA GLU A 68 3.85 -8.36 3.66
C GLU A 68 4.49 -6.97 3.75
N ALA A 69 5.29 -6.59 2.75
CA ALA A 69 5.96 -5.29 2.68
C ALA A 69 4.94 -4.12 2.71
N LEU A 70 3.89 -4.17 1.89
CA LEU A 70 2.84 -3.16 1.89
C LEU A 70 2.04 -3.15 3.20
N GLY A 71 1.88 -4.30 3.84
CA GLY A 71 1.29 -4.40 5.17
C GLY A 71 2.07 -3.61 6.22
N HIS A 72 3.41 -3.63 6.15
CA HIS A 72 4.24 -2.79 7.02
C HIS A 72 4.01 -1.31 6.73
N VAL A 73 4.04 -0.89 5.46
CA VAL A 73 3.81 0.50 5.05
C VAL A 73 2.45 1.03 5.53
N LEU A 74 1.39 0.24 5.40
CA LEU A 74 0.04 0.63 5.82
C LEU A 74 -0.09 0.75 7.35
N ARG A 75 0.59 -0.11 8.11
CA ARG A 75 0.57 -0.08 9.59
C ARG A 75 1.46 1.01 10.17
N ALA A 76 2.53 1.37 9.47
CA ALA A 76 3.49 2.34 9.94
C ALA A 76 2.82 3.74 10.05
N PRO A 77 2.93 4.44 11.20
CA PRO A 77 2.14 5.64 11.49
C PRO A 77 2.66 6.91 10.79
N GLU A 78 3.85 6.88 10.19
CA GLU A 78 4.51 8.03 9.58
C GLU A 78 3.89 8.42 8.23
N ILE A 79 3.78 9.72 7.98
CA ILE A 79 3.17 10.27 6.75
C ILE A 79 4.24 10.70 5.72
N GLU A 80 5.49 10.91 6.15
CA GLU A 80 6.58 11.45 5.32
C GLU A 80 6.80 10.66 4.02
N SER A 81 6.76 9.33 4.09
CA SER A 81 6.93 8.43 2.95
C SER A 81 5.65 8.21 2.13
N ALA A 82 4.49 8.74 2.56
CA ALA A 82 3.20 8.42 1.96
C ALA A 82 3.11 8.83 0.48
N ALA A 83 3.77 9.92 0.07
CA ALA A 83 3.79 10.36 -1.33
C ALA A 83 4.57 9.40 -2.24
N ILE A 84 5.67 8.83 -1.73
CA ILE A 84 6.47 7.82 -2.43
C ILE A 84 5.62 6.58 -2.68
N TRP A 85 5.00 6.06 -1.62
CA TRP A 85 4.17 4.87 -1.69
C TRP A 85 2.92 5.07 -2.53
N ALA A 86 2.27 6.24 -2.45
CA ALA A 86 1.16 6.60 -3.34
C ALA A 86 1.57 6.55 -4.83
N SER A 87 2.75 7.09 -5.16
CA SER A 87 3.29 7.06 -6.52
C SER A 87 3.59 5.64 -6.98
N CYS A 88 4.18 4.81 -6.11
CA CYS A 88 4.40 3.38 -6.37
C CYS A 88 3.08 2.63 -6.62
N LEU A 89 2.07 2.82 -5.77
CA LEU A 89 0.77 2.15 -5.93
C LEU A 89 0.08 2.57 -7.23
N ARG A 90 0.07 3.87 -7.56
CA ARG A 90 -0.42 4.37 -8.85
C ARG A 90 0.32 3.71 -10.00
N PHE A 91 1.64 3.71 -9.96
CA PHE A 91 2.47 3.07 -10.98
C PHE A 91 2.14 1.58 -11.11
N ALA A 92 2.01 0.84 -10.00
CA ALA A 92 1.72 -0.58 -10.00
C ALA A 92 0.41 -0.94 -10.75
N ILE A 93 -0.60 -0.07 -10.68
CA ILE A 93 -1.91 -0.28 -11.32
C ILE A 93 -2.12 0.49 -12.64
N TYR A 94 -1.26 1.47 -12.95
CA TYR A 94 -1.38 2.32 -14.13
C TYR A 94 -1.44 1.51 -15.43
N HIS A 95 -2.45 1.75 -16.27
CA HIS A 95 -2.69 1.04 -17.54
C HIS A 95 -2.80 -0.50 -17.45
N ARG A 96 -3.06 -1.06 -16.25
CA ARG A 96 -3.24 -2.51 -16.05
C ARG A 96 -4.72 -2.87 -16.05
N HIS A 97 -5.03 -4.07 -16.53
CA HIS A 97 -6.37 -4.62 -16.44
C HIS A 97 -6.67 -5.00 -14.97
N PRO A 98 -7.84 -4.63 -14.40
CA PRO A 98 -8.19 -4.91 -13.01
C PRO A 98 -8.07 -6.39 -12.62
N SER A 99 -8.32 -7.33 -13.54
CA SER A 99 -8.18 -8.77 -13.25
C SER A 99 -6.74 -9.20 -12.92
N LYS A 100 -5.71 -8.47 -13.37
CA LYS A 100 -4.30 -8.77 -13.09
C LYS A 100 -3.81 -8.12 -11.79
N THR A 101 -4.46 -7.05 -11.36
CA THR A 101 -4.15 -6.31 -10.13
C THR A 101 -5.19 -6.53 -9.03
N GLY A 102 -6.21 -7.34 -9.27
CA GLY A 102 -7.32 -7.57 -8.34
C GLY A 102 -6.88 -8.07 -6.96
N TRP A 103 -5.85 -8.93 -6.91
CA TRP A 103 -5.25 -9.38 -5.64
C TRP A 103 -4.70 -8.22 -4.81
N LEU A 104 -4.03 -7.26 -5.46
CA LEU A 104 -3.44 -6.10 -4.81
C LEU A 104 -4.53 -5.12 -4.38
N LEU A 105 -5.52 -4.90 -5.23
CA LEU A 105 -6.66 -4.04 -4.89
C LEU A 105 -7.41 -4.60 -3.66
N THR A 106 -7.75 -5.89 -3.69
CA THR A 106 -8.42 -6.57 -2.57
C THR A 106 -7.63 -6.40 -1.28
N PHE A 107 -6.32 -6.73 -1.30
CA PHE A 107 -5.44 -6.53 -0.15
C PHE A 107 -5.42 -5.07 0.34
N LEU A 108 -5.30 -4.09 -0.56
CA LEU A 108 -5.23 -2.68 -0.19
C LEU A 108 -6.53 -2.19 0.45
N PHE A 109 -7.69 -2.59 -0.08
CA PHE A 109 -8.98 -2.20 0.50
C PHE A 109 -9.23 -2.88 1.85
N ASP A 110 -8.92 -4.18 1.96
CA ASP A 110 -9.09 -4.94 3.20
C ASP A 110 -8.14 -4.45 4.32
N ALA A 111 -6.88 -4.15 3.99
CA ALA A 111 -5.88 -3.71 4.97
C ALA A 111 -5.88 -2.18 5.19
N GLY A 112 -6.36 -1.41 4.20
CA GLY A 112 -6.27 0.04 4.18
C GLY A 112 -7.42 0.73 4.90
N LEU A 113 -8.60 0.12 4.98
CA LEU A 113 -9.70 0.68 5.76
C LEU A 113 -9.55 0.28 7.24
N PRO A 114 -9.64 1.22 8.19
CA PRO A 114 -9.72 0.85 9.61
C PRO A 114 -10.98 0.00 9.85
N PRO A 115 -10.92 -1.06 10.66
CA PRO A 115 -12.12 -1.79 11.02
C PRO A 115 -13.12 -0.87 11.74
N HIS A 116 -14.41 -1.10 11.49
CA HIS A 116 -15.47 -0.31 12.12
C HIS A 116 -15.31 -0.32 13.65
N GLY A 117 -15.25 0.87 14.25
CA GLY A 117 -15.15 1.02 15.71
C GLY A 117 -13.73 0.93 16.29
N ASP A 118 -12.68 0.81 15.46
CA ASP A 118 -11.31 0.88 15.96
C ASP A 118 -10.91 2.32 16.28
N THR A 119 -11.26 2.74 17.50
CA THR A 119 -10.77 3.97 18.14
C THR A 119 -9.32 3.85 18.63
N GLY A 120 -8.71 2.66 18.54
CA GLY A 120 -7.35 2.38 18.99
C GLY A 120 -6.27 2.63 17.93
N ALA A 121 -6.62 2.53 16.64
CA ALA A 121 -5.73 2.97 15.57
C ALA A 121 -5.54 4.50 15.65
N SER A 122 -4.29 4.95 15.80
CA SER A 122 -3.94 6.37 15.72
C SER A 122 -4.59 6.99 14.48
N SER A 123 -5.31 8.10 14.67
CA SER A 123 -5.98 8.83 13.59
C SER A 123 -5.05 9.12 12.42
N VAL A 124 -3.77 9.34 12.73
CA VAL A 124 -2.68 9.54 11.77
C VAL A 124 -2.51 8.33 10.85
N SER A 125 -2.51 7.11 11.40
CA SER A 125 -2.39 5.86 10.61
C SER A 125 -3.63 5.65 9.73
N ALA A 126 -4.83 5.88 10.27
CA ALA A 126 -6.07 5.80 9.48
C ALA A 126 -6.06 6.80 8.31
N CYS A 127 -5.69 8.05 8.57
CA CYS A 127 -5.56 9.08 7.55
C CYS A 127 -4.49 8.72 6.51
N LYS A 128 -3.32 8.21 6.90
CA LYS A 128 -2.28 7.74 5.97
C LYS A 128 -2.81 6.67 5.02
N ARG A 129 -3.52 5.66 5.54
CA ARG A 129 -4.06 4.59 4.69
C ARG A 129 -5.10 5.12 3.70
N MET A 130 -6.00 5.99 4.15
CA MET A 130 -6.94 6.68 3.26
C MET A 130 -6.22 7.53 2.20
N MET A 131 -5.16 8.24 2.59
CA MET A 131 -4.32 9.01 1.67
C MET A 131 -3.62 8.15 0.62
N LEU A 132 -3.26 6.91 0.93
CA LEU A 132 -2.71 5.96 -0.05
C LEU A 132 -3.81 5.42 -0.97
N LEU A 133 -4.96 5.01 -0.39
CA LEU A 133 -6.09 4.46 -1.13
C LEU A 133 -6.71 5.46 -2.12
N ARG A 134 -6.82 6.74 -1.77
CA ARG A 134 -7.40 7.76 -2.68
C ARG A 134 -6.68 7.81 -4.03
N HIS A 135 -5.36 7.63 -4.02
CA HIS A 135 -4.55 7.67 -5.24
C HIS A 135 -4.79 6.45 -6.11
N VAL A 136 -5.01 5.29 -5.48
CA VAL A 136 -5.39 4.04 -6.16
C VAL A 136 -6.77 4.18 -6.79
N VAL A 137 -7.74 4.66 -6.02
CA VAL A 137 -9.13 4.87 -6.49
C VAL A 137 -9.17 5.85 -7.66
N LYS A 138 -8.46 6.97 -7.56
CA LYS A 138 -8.34 7.98 -8.62
C LYS A 138 -7.75 7.39 -9.90
N GLU A 139 -6.72 6.55 -9.77
CA GLU A 139 -6.06 5.91 -10.90
C GLU A 139 -6.92 4.83 -11.57
N LEU A 140 -7.75 4.11 -10.81
CA LEU A 140 -8.73 3.19 -11.39
C LEU A 140 -9.78 3.93 -12.22
N GLY A 141 -10.19 5.13 -11.79
CA GLY A 141 -11.21 5.93 -12.47
C GLY A 141 -12.51 5.12 -12.66
N TRP A 142 -13.11 5.19 -13.84
CA TRP A 142 -14.34 4.45 -14.16
C TRP A 142 -14.19 2.92 -14.09
N ARG A 143 -12.96 2.39 -14.20
CA ARG A 143 -12.68 0.94 -14.15
C ARG A 143 -12.88 0.33 -12.76
N GLY A 144 -12.94 1.18 -11.72
CA GLY A 144 -13.09 0.78 -10.32
C GLY A 144 -14.49 0.99 -9.76
N ALA A 145 -15.52 1.23 -10.58
CA ALA A 145 -16.86 1.63 -10.10
C ALA A 145 -17.47 0.71 -9.02
N PRO A 146 -17.35 -0.63 -9.07
CA PRO A 146 -17.81 -1.49 -7.97
C PRO A 146 -17.06 -1.24 -6.66
N LEU A 147 -15.72 -1.14 -6.73
CA LEU A 147 -14.86 -0.87 -5.56
C LEU A 147 -15.13 0.52 -4.97
N GLN A 148 -15.37 1.52 -5.81
CA GLN A 148 -15.72 2.87 -5.37
C GLN A 148 -17.05 2.90 -4.59
N ARG A 149 -18.05 2.14 -5.03
CA ARG A 149 -19.33 2.03 -4.32
C ARG A 149 -19.18 1.33 -2.98
N GLN A 150 -18.40 0.25 -2.93
CA GLN A 150 -18.08 -0.44 -1.68
C GLN A 150 -17.33 0.49 -0.72
N LEU A 151 -16.27 1.16 -1.19
CA LEU A 151 -15.51 2.12 -0.41
C LEU A 151 -16.41 3.24 0.14
N ALA A 152 -17.31 3.78 -0.66
CA ALA A 152 -18.23 4.83 -0.20
C ALA A 152 -19.11 4.34 0.95
N HIS A 153 -19.62 3.10 0.86
CA HIS A 153 -20.37 2.47 1.95
C HIS A 153 -19.51 2.28 3.21
N ASP A 154 -18.30 1.76 3.06
CA ASP A 154 -17.41 1.45 4.18
C ASP A 154 -16.88 2.73 4.88
N LEU A 155 -16.83 3.85 4.16
CA LEU A 155 -16.43 5.16 4.69
C LEU A 155 -17.55 5.91 5.44
N LEU A 156 -18.82 5.54 5.27
CA LEU A 156 -19.95 6.24 5.91
C LEU A 156 -19.78 6.41 7.43
N PRO A 157 -19.34 5.39 8.20
CA PRO A 157 -19.19 5.53 9.65
C PRO A 157 -18.12 6.55 10.06
N PHE A 158 -17.15 6.86 9.18
CA PHE A 158 -16.07 7.80 9.47
C PHE A 158 -16.49 9.26 9.28
N LEU A 159 -17.60 9.52 8.57
CA LEU A 159 -18.14 10.89 8.40
C LEU A 159 -18.58 11.51 9.73
N THR A 160 -19.03 10.69 10.68
CA THR A 160 -19.43 11.11 12.03
C THR A 160 -18.31 10.91 13.06
N SER A 161 -17.08 10.62 12.63
CA SER A 161 -15.93 10.47 13.54
C SER A 161 -15.77 11.72 14.42
N PRO A 162 -15.44 11.59 15.73
CA PRO A 162 -15.18 12.75 16.59
C PRO A 162 -13.97 13.56 16.12
N LEU A 163 -13.02 12.93 15.42
CA LEU A 163 -11.77 13.54 14.99
C LEU A 163 -11.94 14.29 13.68
N ALA A 164 -11.69 15.61 13.70
CA ALA A 164 -11.82 16.47 12.52
C ALA A 164 -10.93 16.02 11.36
N GLN A 165 -9.70 15.58 11.66
CA GLN A 165 -8.74 15.11 10.65
C GLN A 165 -9.28 13.91 9.87
N THR A 166 -9.90 12.94 10.55
CA THR A 166 -10.52 11.77 9.90
C THR A 166 -11.63 12.20 8.96
N ARG A 167 -12.53 13.11 9.41
CA ARG A 167 -13.61 13.63 8.57
C ARG A 167 -13.06 14.36 7.34
N THR A 168 -12.03 15.19 7.50
CA THR A 168 -11.36 15.89 6.40
C THR A 168 -10.72 14.92 5.40
N CYS A 169 -10.07 13.85 5.88
CA CYS A 169 -9.47 12.84 5.00
C CYS A 169 -10.50 12.03 4.22
N VAL A 170 -11.67 11.75 4.80
CA VAL A 170 -12.76 11.08 4.09
C VAL A 170 -13.35 11.98 2.99
N GLY A 171 -13.42 13.29 3.23
CA GLY A 171 -13.95 14.26 2.27
C GLY A 171 -13.01 14.64 1.11
N SER A 172 -11.72 14.26 1.17
CA SER A 172 -10.69 14.62 0.18
C SER A 172 -10.51 13.57 -0.92
#